data_AF-A0A2S2C7Y8-F1
#
_entry.id   AF-A0A2S2C7Y8-F1
#
_cell.length_a   1.000
_cell.length_b   1.000
_cell.length_c   1.000
_cell.angle_alpha   90.00
_cell.angle_beta   90.00
_cell.angle_gamma   90.00
#
_symmetry.space_group_name_H-M   'P 1'
#
loop_
_entity.id
_entity.type
_entity.pdbx_description
1 polymer ?
#
loop_
_entity_poly.entity_id
_entity_poly.type
_entity_poly.pdbx_seq_one_letter_code
_entity_poly.pdbx_strand_id
1 'polypeptide(L)' 'MSIHPDQRTDDERDAYQLHNSGLTWTQVAREIGCTEGTAQAFATAYQQRTDDAAAQSQITLF' A
#
# COMPACT_ATOMS: atom_id res chain seq x y z
N MET A 1 23.10 -2.54 11.55
CA MET A 1 22.05 -3.01 10.63
C MET A 1 20.77 -2.29 11.02
N SER A 2 20.56 -1.09 10.48
CA SER A 2 19.39 -0.28 10.79
C SER A 2 18.23 -0.82 9.98
N ILE A 3 17.24 -1.43 10.64
CA ILE A 3 15.96 -1.73 10.01
C ILE A 3 15.26 -0.39 9.78
N HIS A 4 15.25 0.09 8.53
CA HIS A 4 14.55 1.31 8.16
C HIS A 4 13.04 1.00 8.17
N PRO A 5 12.24 1.58 9.08
CA PRO A 5 10.79 1.35 9.13
C PRO A 5 10.06 1.90 7.89
N ASP A 6 10.73 2.76 7.12
CA ASP A 6 10.22 3.42 5.91
C ASP A 6 10.01 2.46 4.73
N GLN A 7 10.78 1.37 4.67
CA GLN A 7 10.70 0.40 3.57
C GLN A 7 9.32 -0.24 3.47
N ARG A 8 8.70 -0.55 4.62
CA ARG A 8 7.39 -1.19 4.64
C ARG A 8 6.29 -0.32 4.03
N THR A 9 6.34 0.99 4.28
CA THR A 9 5.34 1.93 3.76
C THR A 9 5.60 2.27 2.29
N ASP A 10 6.87 2.22 1.86
CA ASP A 10 7.22 2.27 0.45
C ASP A 10 6.70 1.03 -0.30
N ASP A 11 6.96 -0.18 0.24
CA ASP A 11 6.46 -1.45 -0.30
C ASP A 11 4.91 -1.48 -0.40
N GLU A 12 4.21 -0.97 0.62
CA GLU A 12 2.74 -0.87 0.63
C GLU A 12 2.21 0.03 -0.49
N ARG A 13 2.88 1.16 -0.69
CA ARG A 13 2.48 2.16 -1.68
C ARG A 13 2.85 1.73 -3.10
N ASP A 14 4.01 1.11 -3.29
CA ASP A 14 4.42 0.49 -4.55
C ASP A 14 3.47 -0.64 -4.92
N ALA A 15 3.07 -1.49 -3.97
CA ALA A 15 2.09 -2.55 -4.22
C ALA A 15 0.77 -2.01 -4.77
N TYR A 16 0.26 -0.94 -4.14
CA TYR A 16 -0.98 -0.29 -4.56
C TYR A 16 -0.83 0.41 -5.92
N GLN A 17 0.29 1.10 -6.18
CA GLN A 17 0.57 1.77 -7.45
C GLN A 17 0.74 0.81 -8.62
N LEU A 18 1.48 -0.28 -8.43
CA LEU A 18 1.70 -1.31 -9.44
C LEU A 18 0.37 -1.99 -9.81
N HIS A 19 -0.48 -2.29 -8.81
CA HIS A 19 -1.82 -2.82 -9.09
C HIS A 19 -2.69 -1.83 -9.88
N ASN A 20 -2.68 -0.54 -9.51
CA ASN A 20 -3.38 0.50 -10.26
C ASN A 20 -2.84 0.69 -11.69
N SER A 21 -1.58 0.36 -11.92
CA SER A 21 -0.96 0.35 -13.26
C SER A 21 -1.41 -0.84 -14.12
N GLY A 22 -2.22 -1.74 -13.56
CA GLY A 22 -2.78 -2.92 -14.24
C GLY A 22 -2.02 -4.22 -13.99
N LEU A 23 -1.04 -4.23 -13.07
CA LEU A 23 -0.35 -5.45 -12.70
C LEU A 23 -1.22 -6.34 -11.81
N THR A 24 -1.07 -7.66 -11.98
CA THR A 24 -1.69 -8.65 -11.10
C THR A 24 -0.98 -8.70 -9.75
N TRP A 25 -1.71 -9.04 -8.69
CA TRP A 25 -1.12 -9.20 -7.34
C TRP A 25 0.06 -10.18 -7.32
N THR A 26 0.07 -11.19 -8.18
CA THR A 26 1.18 -12.13 -8.37
C THR A 26 2.46 -11.45 -8.84
N GLN A 27 2.37 -10.53 -9.79
CA GLN A 27 3.52 -9.80 -10.31
C GLN A 27 4.02 -8.78 -9.29
N VAL A 28 3.10 -8.06 -8.65
CA VAL A 28 3.41 -7.10 -7.58
C VAL A 28 4.13 -7.79 -6.42
N ALA A 29 3.62 -8.92 -5.96
CA ALA A 29 4.23 -9.71 -4.89
C ALA A 29 5.64 -10.18 -5.28
N ARG A 30 5.86 -10.54 -6.55
CA ARG A 30 7.16 -10.96 -7.06
C ARG A 30 8.18 -9.81 -7.12
N GLU A 31 7.74 -8.62 -7.50
CA GLU A 31 8.58 -7.40 -7.53
C GLU A 31 9.02 -6.99 -6.12
N ILE A 32 8.11 -7.08 -5.15
CA ILE A 32 8.37 -6.69 -3.75
C ILE A 32 9.04 -7.83 -2.95
N GLY A 33 9.09 -9.05 -3.50
CA GLY A 33 9.61 -10.23 -2.80
C GLY A 33 8.69 -10.73 -1.68
N CYS A 34 7.39 -10.47 -1.79
CA CYS A 34 6.35 -10.87 -0.84
C CYS A 34 5.44 -11.97 -1.44
N THR A 35 4.50 -12.45 -0.63
CA THR A 35 3.41 -13.33 -1.13
C THR A 35 2.22 -12.50 -1.59
N GLU A 36 1.39 -13.05 -2.50
CA GLU A 36 0.20 -12.37 -3.00
C GLU A 36 -0.74 -11.91 -1.89
N GLY A 37 -0.95 -12.76 -0.88
CA GLY A 37 -1.78 -12.41 0.28
C GLY A 37 -1.19 -11.23 1.08
N THR A 38 0.13 -11.14 1.17
CA THR A 38 0.83 -10.01 1.79
C THR A 38 0.67 -8.73 0.97
N ALA A 39 0.84 -8.79 -0.35
CA ALA A 39 0.65 -7.64 -1.24
C ALA A 39 -0.79 -7.09 -1.20
N GLN A 40 -1.79 -7.98 -1.17
CA GLN A 40 -3.19 -7.60 -1.04
C GLN A 40 -3.48 -6.97 0.33
N ALA A 41 -2.94 -7.53 1.41
CA ALA A 41 -3.09 -6.99 2.76
C ALA A 41 -2.46 -5.59 2.88
N PHE A 42 -1.29 -5.38 2.27
CA PHE A 42 -0.60 -4.09 2.22
C PHE A 42 -1.39 -3.03 1.46
N ALA A 43 -1.87 -3.35 0.27
CA ALA A 43 -2.72 -2.43 -0.49
C ALA A 43 -4.02 -2.08 0.25
N THR A 44 -4.61 -3.05 0.97
CA THR A 44 -5.82 -2.82 1.78
C THR A 44 -5.52 -1.91 2.97
N ALA A 45 -4.41 -2.11 3.68
CA ALA A 45 -3.99 -1.26 4.79
C ALA A 45 -3.67 0.17 4.32
N TYR A 46 -3.02 0.32 3.16
CA TYR A 46 -2.75 1.62 2.55
C TYR A 46 -4.04 2.34 2.17
N GLN A 47 -4.99 1.64 1.56
CA GLN A 47 -6.29 2.20 1.21
C GLN A 47 -7.08 2.63 2.45
N GLN A 48 -7.10 1.82 3.52
CA GLN A 48 -7.77 2.19 4.78
C GLN A 48 -7.18 3.46 5.41
N ARG A 49 -5.85 3.58 5.45
CA ARG A 49 -5.20 4.81 5.95
C ARG A 49 -5.49 6.03 5.08
N THR A 50 -5.54 5.84 3.76
CA THR A 50 -5.84 6.92 2.81
C THR A 50 -7.29 7.35 2.90
N ASP A 51 -8.22 6.41 3.04
CA ASP A 51 -9.65 6.69 3.25
C ASP A 51 -9.88 7.40 4.58
N ASP A 52 -9.24 6.96 5.67
CA ASP A 52 -9.31 7.63 6.98
C ASP A 52 -8.72 9.05 6.92
N ALA A 53 -7.56 9.23 6.27
CA ALA A 53 -6.96 10.54 6.06
C ALA A 53 -7.82 11.45 5.15
N ALA A 54 -8.45 10.89 4.12
CA ALA A 54 -9.37 11.61 3.23
C ALA A 54 -10.66 11.99 3.96
N ALA A 55 -11.21 11.10 4.78
CA ALA A 55 -12.40 11.33 5.60
C ALA A 55 -12.14 12.43 6.65
N GLN A 56 -10.98 12.41 7.33
CA GLN A 56 -10.58 13.49 8.24
C GLN A 56 -10.39 14.83 7.51
N SER A 57 -9.83 14.80 6.29
CA SER A 57 -9.68 16.00 5.46
C SER A 57 -11.03 16.55 5.00
N GLN A 58 -12.02 15.69 4.76
CA GLN A 58 -13.37 16.09 4.34
C GLN A 58 -14.20 16.70 5.49
N ILE A 59 -14.01 16.23 6.73
CA ILE A 59 -14.66 16.78 7.93
C ILE A 59 -14.14 18.18 8.26
N THR A 60 -12.88 18.48 7.94
CA THR A 60 -12.26 19.80 8.22
C THR A 60 -12.75 20.91 7.28
N LEU A 61 -13.52 20.58 6.23
CA LEU A 61 -13.99 21.55 5.24
C LEU A 61 -15.37 22.17 5.53
N PHE A 62 -15.99 21.83 6.68
CA PHE A 62 -17.29 22.36 7.13
C PHE A 62 -17.15 23.15 8.43
#